data_AF-A0A6C0L2P3-F1
#
_entry.id   AF-A0A6C0L2P3-F1
#
_cell.length_a   1.000
_cell.length_b   1.000
_cell.length_c   1.000
_cell.angle_alpha   90.00
_cell.angle_beta   90.00
_cell.angle_gamma   90.00
#
_symmetry.space_group_name_H-M   'P 1'
#
loop_
_entity.id
_entity.type
_entity.pdbx_description
1 polymer ?
#
loop_
_entity_poly.entity_id
_entity_poly.type
_entity_poly.pdbx_seq_one_letter_code
_entity_poly.pdbx_strand_id
1 'polypeptide(L)'
;MTLDELEVWMLEFICGQYHVRPHSTTKQRPDLAWERGIYGTEKRAGAGLPPIIADKQKLYLDFADIEDRTIERYGMRWDNIEYWDEVLRPFLDAGEQRKFVVRRNPYDASRIYFLHPIEGTYCELRCEQITLPNVSVWEFNETRKRLVAQIGDKPDMATIMASMERQRLLEQDAQNAKKRHRSRLKQERRRVGEQVTAELTPHAPISEDAPPAPQAPVRRDIFYEIDE
;
A
#
# COMPACT_ATOMS: atom_id res chain seq x y z
N MET A 1 -10.27 13.35 -6.50
CA MET A 1 -9.44 12.91 -5.38
C MET A 1 -9.63 11.42 -5.19
N THR A 2 -8.67 10.64 -5.67
CA THR A 2 -8.50 9.23 -5.27
C THR A 2 -7.95 9.15 -3.84
N LEU A 3 -7.87 7.95 -3.26
CA LEU A 3 -7.29 7.76 -1.93
C LEU A 3 -5.80 8.16 -1.91
N ASP A 4 -5.04 7.77 -2.94
CA ASP A 4 -3.63 8.15 -3.10
C ASP A 4 -3.46 9.69 -3.22
N GLU A 5 -4.36 10.36 -3.95
CA GLU A 5 -4.35 11.82 -4.06
C GLU A 5 -4.63 12.50 -2.72
N LEU A 6 -5.53 11.92 -1.90
CA LEU A 6 -5.80 12.41 -0.54
C LEU A 6 -4.60 12.20 0.37
N GLU A 7 -3.91 11.06 0.27
CA GLU A 7 -2.72 10.76 1.07
C GLU A 7 -1.61 11.79 0.83
N VAL A 8 -1.29 12.05 -0.44
CA VAL A 8 -0.29 13.07 -0.81
C VAL A 8 -0.70 14.45 -0.29
N TRP A 9 -1.98 14.81 -0.45
CA TRP A 9 -2.49 16.09 0.05
C TRP A 9 -2.41 16.19 1.58
N MET A 10 -2.74 15.11 2.31
CA MET A 10 -2.61 15.06 3.77
C MET A 10 -1.16 15.18 4.22
N LEU A 11 -0.22 14.52 3.54
CA LEU A 11 1.20 14.64 3.85
C LEU A 11 1.69 16.08 3.69
N GLU A 12 1.33 16.73 2.59
CA GLU A 12 1.66 18.14 2.37
C GLU A 12 1.03 19.04 3.43
N PHE A 13 -0.23 18.79 3.80
CA PHE A 13 -0.88 19.54 4.86
C PHE A 13 -0.19 19.35 6.22
N ILE A 14 0.12 18.12 6.62
CA ILE A 14 0.72 17.83 7.93
C ILE A 14 2.15 18.36 8.00
N CYS A 15 2.99 17.99 7.03
CA CYS A 15 4.41 18.30 7.03
C CYS A 15 4.70 19.74 6.57
N GLY A 16 4.01 20.20 5.52
CA GLY A 16 4.27 21.49 4.88
C GLY A 16 3.50 22.67 5.48
N GLN A 17 2.38 22.43 6.17
CA GLN A 17 1.54 23.52 6.70
C GLN A 17 1.35 23.44 8.22
N TYR A 18 0.95 22.27 8.74
CA TYR A 18 0.53 22.13 10.12
C TYR A 18 1.70 22.23 11.11
N HIS A 19 2.80 21.51 10.87
CA HIS A 19 3.95 21.51 11.78
C HIS A 19 4.82 22.78 11.71
N VAL A 20 4.72 23.54 10.63
CA VAL A 20 5.52 24.77 10.43
C VAL A 20 4.79 26.06 10.81
N ARG A 21 3.48 25.97 11.10
CA ARG A 21 2.68 27.12 11.55
C ARG A 21 2.67 27.21 13.08
N PRO A 22 2.72 28.42 13.67
CA PRO A 22 2.50 28.58 15.10
C PRO A 22 1.08 28.13 15.50
N HIS A 23 1.00 27.23 16.48
CA HIS A 23 -0.29 26.76 16.99
C HIS A 23 -0.86 27.71 18.04
N SER A 24 -2.19 27.78 18.12
CA SER A 24 -2.90 28.72 18.99
C SER A 24 -2.63 28.48 20.48
N THR A 25 -2.51 27.22 20.90
CA THR A 25 -2.27 26.82 22.30
C THR A 25 -0.81 27.01 22.71
N THR A 26 0.11 26.49 21.91
CA THR A 26 1.55 26.46 22.23
C THR A 26 2.28 27.75 21.84
N LYS A 27 1.65 28.61 21.00
CA LYS A 27 2.22 29.85 20.44
C LYS A 27 3.57 29.66 19.71
N GLN A 28 3.93 28.42 19.42
CA GLN A 28 5.15 28.05 18.73
C GLN A 28 4.83 27.00 17.66
N ARG A 29 5.76 26.87 16.72
CA ARG A 29 5.68 25.85 15.68
C ARG A 29 6.04 24.48 16.29
N PRO A 30 5.25 23.42 16.05
CA PRO A 30 5.55 22.08 16.55
C PRO A 30 6.95 21.57 16.18
N ASP A 31 7.42 21.84 14.96
CA ASP A 31 8.75 21.44 14.50
C ASP A 31 9.87 22.06 15.35
N LEU A 32 9.79 23.36 15.63
CA LEU A 32 10.74 24.06 16.51
C LEU A 32 10.64 23.60 17.96
N ALA A 33 9.43 23.28 18.43
CA ALA A 33 9.24 22.75 19.78
C ALA A 33 9.92 21.40 19.95
N TRP A 34 9.78 20.53 18.95
CA TRP A 34 10.45 19.23 18.89
C TRP A 34 11.97 19.39 18.85
N GLU A 35 12.50 20.23 17.95
CA GLU A 35 13.94 20.47 17.81
C GLU A 35 14.56 20.95 19.13
N ARG A 36 13.93 21.92 19.80
CA ARG A 36 14.36 22.41 21.12
C ARG A 36 14.25 21.35 22.21
N GLY A 37 13.27 20.44 22.11
CA GLY A 37 13.12 19.33 23.05
C GLY A 37 14.27 18.33 22.92
N ILE A 38 14.68 18.00 21.70
CA ILE A 38 15.73 17.03 21.40
C ILE A 38 17.13 17.62 21.65
N TYR A 39 17.45 18.77 21.04
CA TYR A 39 18.79 19.36 21.08
C TYR A 39 18.99 20.34 22.24
N GLY A 40 17.89 20.78 22.85
CA GLY A 40 17.94 21.77 23.93
C GLY A 40 17.91 23.20 23.42
N THR A 41 18.10 24.09 24.37
CA THR A 41 18.25 25.54 24.17
C THR A 41 19.41 26.03 25.02
N GLU A 42 19.84 27.27 24.83
CA GLU A 42 20.86 27.91 25.66
C GLU A 42 20.57 27.82 27.18
N LYS A 43 19.29 27.75 27.55
CA LYS A 43 18.83 27.74 28.95
C LYS A 43 18.48 26.34 29.49
N ARG A 44 18.34 25.34 28.62
CA ARG A 44 17.85 24.00 29.00
C ARG A 44 18.47 22.95 28.12
N ALA A 45 19.15 21.98 28.73
CA ALA A 45 19.66 20.82 28.01
C ALA A 45 18.52 20.03 27.33
N GLY A 46 18.78 19.53 26.13
CA GLY A 46 17.85 18.69 25.39
C GLY A 46 17.74 17.29 25.99
N ALA A 47 16.68 16.56 25.61
CA ALA A 47 16.49 15.17 26.00
C ALA A 47 17.45 14.21 25.28
N GLY A 48 18.08 14.65 24.18
CA GLY A 48 18.86 13.80 23.30
C GLY A 48 17.99 13.07 22.28
N LEU A 49 18.64 12.46 21.28
CA LEU A 49 17.94 11.66 20.27
C LEU A 49 17.33 10.40 20.91
N PRO A 50 16.09 10.03 20.54
CA PRO A 50 15.52 8.77 21.01
C PRO A 50 16.38 7.59 20.52
N PRO A 51 16.42 6.48 21.28
CA PRO A 51 17.17 5.30 20.88
C PRO A 51 16.65 4.75 19.56
N ILE A 52 17.57 4.35 18.68
CA ILE A 52 17.21 3.70 17.42
C ILE A 52 16.69 2.30 17.76
N ILE A 53 15.47 2.02 17.33
CA ILE A 53 14.85 0.72 17.53
C ILE A 53 15.39 -0.23 16.46
N ALA A 54 16.16 -1.23 16.90
CA ALA A 54 16.81 -2.19 16.01
C ALA A 54 15.80 -3.13 15.33
N ASP A 55 14.82 -3.63 16.09
CA ASP A 55 13.78 -4.53 15.61
C ASP A 55 12.53 -3.75 15.20
N LYS A 56 12.46 -3.39 13.93
CA LYS A 56 11.32 -2.67 13.34
C LYS A 56 10.06 -3.52 13.31
N GLN A 57 10.19 -4.84 13.16
CA GLN A 57 9.04 -5.75 13.08
C GLN A 57 8.38 -5.86 14.44
N LYS A 58 9.15 -6.05 15.51
CA LYS A 58 8.62 -6.04 16.87
C LYS A 58 7.90 -4.73 17.18
N LEU A 59 8.52 -3.59 16.87
CA LEU A 59 7.89 -2.28 17.08
C LEU A 59 6.53 -2.18 16.40
N TYR A 60 6.45 -2.61 15.14
CA TYR A 60 5.20 -2.61 14.40
C TYR A 60 4.14 -3.50 15.07
N LEU A 61 4.51 -4.70 15.51
CA LEU A 61 3.61 -5.66 16.15
C LEU A 61 3.15 -5.23 17.54
N ASP A 62 3.95 -4.46 18.27
CA ASP A 62 3.58 -3.92 19.58
C ASP A 62 2.34 -3.01 19.48
N PHE A 63 2.16 -2.35 18.33
CA PHE A 63 0.99 -1.52 18.01
C PHE A 63 -0.11 -2.25 17.24
N ALA A 64 0.11 -3.50 16.82
CA ALA A 64 -0.89 -4.29 16.12
C ALA A 64 -1.98 -4.81 17.07
N ASP A 65 -3.12 -5.20 16.51
CA ASP A 65 -4.26 -5.72 17.28
C ASP A 65 -3.83 -6.93 18.11
N ILE A 66 -4.14 -6.90 19.42
CA ILE A 66 -3.82 -7.97 20.37
C ILE A 66 -5.05 -8.80 20.71
N GLU A 67 -4.88 -10.12 20.72
CA GLU A 67 -5.89 -11.03 21.23
C GLU A 67 -5.25 -12.26 21.89
N ASP A 68 -5.95 -12.80 22.89
CA ASP A 68 -5.56 -14.02 23.59
C ASP A 68 -6.29 -15.22 22.99
N ARG A 69 -5.53 -16.14 22.38
CA ARG A 69 -6.08 -17.31 21.66
C ARG A 69 -5.55 -18.62 22.23
N THR A 70 -6.39 -19.65 22.21
CA THR A 70 -6.00 -21.03 22.56
C THR A 70 -5.40 -21.73 21.34
N ILE A 71 -4.48 -22.65 21.57
CA ILE A 71 -3.93 -23.54 20.54
C ILE A 71 -4.71 -24.86 20.59
N GLU A 72 -5.29 -25.25 19.47
CA GLU A 72 -5.99 -26.52 19.29
C GLU A 72 -5.29 -27.37 18.22
N ARG A 73 -5.82 -28.56 17.89
CA ARG A 73 -5.22 -29.49 16.91
C ARG A 73 -5.09 -28.92 15.49
N TYR A 74 -5.97 -27.99 15.13
CA TYR A 74 -5.91 -27.22 13.88
C TYR A 74 -5.04 -25.96 14.01
N GLY A 75 -4.34 -25.78 15.13
CA GLY A 75 -3.55 -24.59 15.44
C GLY A 75 -4.36 -23.51 16.11
N MET A 76 -4.18 -22.27 15.66
CA MET A 76 -4.90 -21.11 16.17
C MET A 76 -5.97 -20.69 15.19
N ARG A 77 -7.18 -20.37 15.68
CA ARG A 77 -8.25 -19.84 14.85
C ARG A 77 -8.57 -18.39 15.22
N TRP A 78 -8.59 -17.50 14.22
CA TRP A 78 -8.99 -16.11 14.35
C TRP A 78 -9.88 -15.72 13.16
N ASP A 79 -11.08 -15.22 13.43
CA ASP A 79 -12.07 -14.81 12.41
C ASP A 79 -12.49 -15.90 11.42
N ASN A 80 -12.39 -17.16 11.85
CA ASN A 80 -12.60 -18.35 11.01
C ASN A 80 -11.50 -18.58 9.96
N ILE A 81 -10.31 -18.02 10.20
CA ILE A 81 -9.07 -18.38 9.52
C ILE A 81 -8.27 -19.23 10.50
N GLU A 82 -7.77 -20.36 10.01
CA GLU A 82 -6.92 -21.28 10.76
C GLU A 82 -5.46 -21.02 10.40
N TYR A 83 -4.61 -20.98 11.42
CA TYR A 83 -3.19 -20.65 11.31
C TYR A 83 -2.38 -21.75 11.98
N TRP A 84 -1.35 -22.20 11.27
CA TRP A 84 -0.51 -23.30 11.71
C TRP A 84 0.96 -23.01 11.42
N ASP A 85 1.82 -23.39 12.36
CA ASP A 85 3.26 -23.49 12.19
C ASP A 85 3.81 -24.56 13.15
N GLU A 86 4.99 -25.11 12.86
CA GLU A 86 5.63 -26.12 13.71
C GLU A 86 5.98 -25.59 15.11
N VAL A 87 6.17 -24.27 15.24
CA VAL A 87 6.43 -23.60 16.53
C VAL A 87 5.30 -23.81 17.54
N LEU A 88 4.08 -24.14 17.09
CA LEU A 88 2.94 -24.40 17.97
C LEU A 88 2.95 -25.79 18.60
N ARG A 89 3.68 -26.76 18.01
CA ARG A 89 3.65 -28.18 18.45
C ARG A 89 3.93 -28.36 19.95
N PRO A 90 4.93 -27.70 20.57
CA PRO A 90 5.21 -27.87 22.00
C PRO A 90 4.08 -27.39 22.92
N PHE A 91 3.16 -26.57 22.39
CA PHE A 91 2.10 -25.92 23.15
C PHE A 91 0.71 -26.54 22.89
N LEU A 92 0.63 -27.55 22.02
CA LEU A 92 -0.63 -28.22 21.67
C LEU A 92 -1.27 -28.94 22.87
N ASP A 93 -0.45 -29.49 23.76
CA ASP A 93 -0.88 -30.22 24.96
C ASP A 93 -0.89 -29.33 26.23
N ALA A 94 -0.79 -28.01 26.08
CA ALA A 94 -0.68 -27.09 27.21
C ALA A 94 -1.99 -26.92 28.04
N GLY A 95 -3.00 -27.73 27.78
CA GLY A 95 -4.32 -27.74 28.42
C GLY A 95 -5.32 -26.79 27.77
N GLU A 96 -6.60 -27.18 27.72
CA GLU A 96 -7.69 -26.49 26.99
C GLU A 96 -7.93 -25.02 27.42
N GLN A 97 -7.36 -24.58 28.54
CA GLN A 97 -7.56 -23.24 29.12
C GLN A 97 -6.38 -22.29 28.93
N ARG A 98 -5.24 -22.76 28.40
CA ARG A 98 -4.07 -21.89 28.23
C ARG A 98 -4.24 -21.03 26.98
N LYS A 99 -4.38 -19.73 27.20
CA LYS A 99 -4.38 -18.72 26.14
C LYS A 99 -3.00 -18.15 25.93
N PHE A 100 -2.71 -17.79 24.70
CA PHE A 100 -1.46 -17.20 24.27
C PHE A 100 -1.72 -15.87 23.56
N VAL A 101 -0.79 -14.94 23.71
CA VAL A 101 -0.86 -13.63 23.08
C VAL A 101 -0.55 -13.76 21.60
N VAL A 102 -1.47 -13.27 20.78
CA VAL A 102 -1.32 -13.22 19.33
C VAL A 102 -1.55 -11.79 18.87
N ARG A 103 -0.73 -11.36 17.90
CA ARG A 103 -0.87 -10.07 17.21
C ARG A 103 -1.21 -10.29 15.75
N ARG A 104 -1.98 -9.39 15.15
CA ARG A 104 -2.28 -9.42 13.71
C ARG A 104 -2.30 -8.03 13.11
N ASN A 105 -1.77 -7.92 11.89
CA ASN A 105 -1.90 -6.72 11.09
C ASN A 105 -3.35 -6.58 10.57
N PRO A 106 -4.06 -5.48 10.83
CA PRO A 106 -5.43 -5.30 10.32
C PRO A 106 -5.53 -5.30 8.78
N TYR A 107 -4.43 -4.99 8.08
CA TYR A 107 -4.34 -4.97 6.62
C TYR A 107 -3.93 -6.31 6.01
N ASP A 108 -3.51 -7.29 6.82
CA ASP A 108 -3.10 -8.61 6.34
C ASP A 108 -3.67 -9.72 7.23
N ALA A 109 -4.70 -10.39 6.72
CA ALA A 109 -5.33 -11.55 7.34
C ALA A 109 -4.60 -12.88 7.04
N SER A 110 -3.57 -12.89 6.19
CA SER A 110 -2.88 -14.13 5.82
C SER A 110 -1.91 -14.63 6.89
N ARG A 111 -1.51 -13.76 7.82
CA ARG A 111 -0.49 -14.00 8.83
C ARG A 111 -0.92 -13.49 10.19
N ILE A 112 -0.51 -14.19 11.23
CA ILE A 112 -0.57 -13.73 12.62
C ILE A 112 0.80 -13.92 13.27
N TYR A 113 0.99 -13.28 14.42
CA TYR A 113 2.26 -13.30 15.13
C TYR A 113 2.02 -13.80 16.55
N PHE A 114 2.48 -15.01 16.82
CA PHE A 114 2.42 -15.64 18.12
C PHE A 114 3.57 -15.16 18.99
N LEU A 115 3.27 -14.70 20.20
CA LEU A 115 4.31 -14.37 21.18
C LEU A 115 4.79 -15.64 21.87
N HIS A 116 6.01 -16.05 21.58
CA HIS A 116 6.61 -17.24 22.19
C HIS A 116 6.77 -17.02 23.71
N PRO A 117 6.16 -17.85 24.57
CA PRO A 117 6.04 -17.57 26.00
C PRO A 117 7.37 -17.68 26.77
N ILE A 118 8.35 -18.41 26.24
CA ILE A 118 9.68 -18.59 26.86
C ILE A 118 10.66 -17.54 26.34
N GLU A 119 10.88 -17.49 25.02
CA GLU A 119 11.81 -16.57 24.37
C GLU A 119 11.34 -15.10 24.34
N GLY A 120 10.04 -14.83 24.44
CA GLY A 120 9.48 -13.47 24.34
C GLY A 120 9.60 -12.85 22.95
N THR A 121 9.78 -13.68 21.93
CA THR A 121 9.92 -13.31 20.52
C THR A 121 8.62 -13.56 19.76
N TYR A 122 8.37 -12.78 18.70
CA TYR A 122 7.22 -13.00 17.83
C TYR A 122 7.56 -14.01 16.74
N CYS A 123 6.81 -15.11 16.70
CA CYS A 123 6.87 -16.11 15.64
C CYS A 123 5.72 -15.88 14.66
N GLU A 124 6.04 -15.81 13.37
CA GLU A 124 5.03 -15.70 12.31
C GLU A 124 4.30 -17.03 12.15
N LEU A 125 2.97 -16.99 12.10
CA LEU A 125 2.11 -18.12 11.74
C LEU A 125 1.37 -17.77 10.47
N ARG A 126 1.43 -18.64 9.46
CA ARG A 126 0.70 -18.46 8.22
C ARG A 126 -0.65 -19.16 8.28
N CYS A 127 -1.63 -18.61 7.57
CA CYS A 127 -2.89 -19.31 7.37
C CYS A 127 -2.67 -20.65 6.66
N GLU A 128 -3.44 -21.68 7.03
CA GLU A 128 -3.36 -23.00 6.41
C GLU A 128 -3.68 -22.94 4.91
N GLN A 129 -4.62 -22.08 4.53
CA GLN A 129 -4.97 -21.85 3.14
C GLN A 129 -3.92 -20.96 2.47
N ILE A 130 -2.84 -21.58 1.98
CA ILE A 130 -1.68 -20.91 1.37
C ILE A 130 -2.07 -19.94 0.24
N THR A 131 -3.16 -20.25 -0.48
CA THR A 131 -3.67 -19.46 -1.61
C THR A 131 -4.35 -18.16 -1.20
N LEU A 132 -4.62 -17.93 0.09
CA LEU A 132 -5.26 -16.71 0.55
C LEU A 132 -4.34 -15.53 0.22
N PRO A 133 -4.79 -14.57 -0.62
CA PRO A 133 -3.99 -13.39 -0.90
C PRO A 133 -3.90 -12.52 0.36
N ASN A 134 -2.93 -11.61 0.39
CA ASN A 134 -2.87 -10.59 1.43
C ASN A 134 -4.13 -9.72 1.30
N VAL A 135 -5.08 -9.93 2.20
CA VAL A 135 -6.36 -9.22 2.27
C VAL A 135 -6.49 -8.55 3.62
N SER A 136 -7.17 -7.41 3.67
CA SER A 136 -7.46 -6.80 4.96
C SER A 136 -8.43 -7.67 5.75
N VAL A 137 -8.26 -7.69 7.07
CA VAL A 137 -9.17 -8.37 8.00
C VAL A 137 -10.60 -7.87 7.81
N TRP A 138 -10.75 -6.57 7.56
CA TRP A 138 -12.03 -5.95 7.31
C TRP A 138 -12.70 -6.46 6.02
N GLU A 139 -11.98 -6.50 4.89
CA GLU A 139 -12.48 -7.01 3.61
C GLU A 139 -12.93 -8.48 3.71
N PHE A 140 -12.13 -9.29 4.41
CA PHE A 140 -12.44 -10.68 4.67
C PHE A 140 -13.73 -10.84 5.50
N ASN A 141 -13.82 -10.13 6.63
CA ASN A 141 -14.97 -10.19 7.53
C ASN A 141 -16.24 -9.66 6.87
N GLU A 142 -16.15 -8.61 6.08
CA GLU A 142 -17.29 -8.03 5.35
C GLU A 142 -17.79 -8.98 4.26
N THR A 143 -16.88 -9.58 3.48
CA THR A 143 -17.25 -10.58 2.47
C THR A 143 -17.90 -11.80 3.10
N ARG A 144 -17.36 -12.27 4.24
CA ARG A 144 -17.95 -13.38 5.01
C ARG A 144 -19.35 -13.04 5.49
N LYS A 145 -19.54 -11.88 6.13
CA LYS A 145 -20.86 -11.42 6.61
C LYS A 145 -21.89 -11.38 5.48
N ARG A 146 -21.50 -10.85 4.31
CA ARG A 146 -22.35 -10.81 3.12
C ARG A 146 -22.75 -12.21 2.65
N LEU A 147 -21.81 -13.16 2.60
CA LEU A 147 -22.08 -14.53 2.18
C LEU A 147 -22.98 -15.29 3.16
N VAL A 148 -22.77 -15.11 4.47
CA VAL A 148 -23.66 -15.68 5.50
C VAL A 148 -25.09 -15.18 5.30
N ALA A 149 -25.28 -13.89 5.01
CA ALA A 149 -26.60 -13.33 4.77
C ALA A 149 -27.28 -13.86 3.48
N GLN A 150 -26.49 -14.32 2.49
CA GLN A 150 -27.01 -14.85 1.22
C GLN A 150 -27.30 -16.35 1.28
N ILE A 151 -26.41 -17.13 1.90
CA ILE A 151 -26.47 -18.60 1.94
C ILE A 151 -27.29 -19.09 3.14
N GLY A 152 -27.30 -18.33 4.25
CA GLY A 152 -27.94 -18.72 5.50
C GLY A 152 -27.09 -19.69 6.35
N ASP A 153 -25.88 -20.02 5.91
CA ASP A 153 -24.93 -20.90 6.60
C ASP A 153 -23.51 -20.31 6.56
N LYS A 154 -22.59 -20.92 7.31
CA LYS A 154 -21.17 -20.56 7.37
C LYS A 154 -20.49 -20.88 6.03
N PRO A 155 -20.03 -19.86 5.27
CA PRO A 155 -19.38 -20.10 4.00
C PRO A 155 -18.00 -20.73 4.20
N ASP A 156 -17.66 -21.66 3.31
CA ASP A 156 -16.31 -22.21 3.23
C ASP A 156 -15.29 -21.16 2.73
N MET A 157 -14.03 -21.33 3.10
CA MET A 157 -12.92 -20.45 2.74
C MET A 157 -12.81 -20.27 1.22
N ALA A 158 -12.96 -21.34 0.45
CA ALA A 158 -12.90 -21.28 -1.02
C ALA A 158 -14.00 -20.37 -1.59
N THR A 159 -15.20 -20.42 -1.03
CA THR A 159 -16.33 -19.57 -1.45
C THR A 159 -16.07 -18.09 -1.14
N ILE A 160 -15.47 -17.80 0.02
CA ILE A 160 -15.09 -16.44 0.42
C ILE A 160 -14.04 -15.89 -0.54
N MET A 161 -12.96 -16.65 -0.81
CA MET A 161 -11.90 -16.27 -1.74
C MET A 161 -12.43 -16.00 -3.15
N ALA A 162 -13.24 -16.91 -3.69
CA ALA A 162 -13.83 -16.74 -5.02
C ALA A 162 -14.75 -15.50 -5.11
N SER A 163 -15.44 -15.15 -4.00
CA SER A 163 -16.26 -13.94 -3.93
C SER A 163 -15.42 -12.67 -3.92
N MET A 164 -14.31 -12.65 -3.18
CA MET A 164 -13.37 -11.53 -3.16
C MET A 164 -12.71 -11.33 -4.53
N GLU A 165 -12.28 -12.41 -5.17
CA GLU A 165 -11.67 -12.36 -6.51
C GLU A 165 -12.66 -11.81 -7.55
N ARG A 166 -13.91 -12.27 -7.56
CA ARG A 166 -14.96 -11.71 -8.42
C ARG A 166 -15.18 -10.21 -8.20
N GLN A 167 -15.18 -9.75 -6.94
CA GLN A 167 -15.33 -8.33 -6.64
C GLN A 167 -14.17 -7.51 -7.21
N ARG A 168 -12.93 -7.98 -7.03
CA ARG A 168 -11.73 -7.32 -7.59
C ARG A 168 -11.77 -7.24 -9.11
N LEU A 169 -12.18 -8.32 -9.79
CA LEU A 169 -12.33 -8.31 -11.25
C LEU A 169 -13.37 -7.28 -11.72
N LEU A 170 -14.53 -7.22 -11.06
CA LEU A 170 -15.57 -6.23 -11.37
C LEU A 170 -15.08 -4.79 -11.17
N GLU A 171 -14.32 -4.53 -10.11
CA GLU A 171 -13.72 -3.22 -9.85
C GLU A 171 -12.70 -2.84 -10.92
N GLN A 172 -11.83 -3.77 -11.30
CA GLN A 172 -10.84 -3.57 -12.36
C GLN A 172 -11.52 -3.27 -13.70
N ASP A 173 -12.56 -4.03 -14.05
CA ASP A 173 -13.33 -3.80 -15.27
C ASP A 173 -14.01 -2.43 -15.28
N ALA A 174 -14.61 -2.02 -14.16
CA ALA A 174 -15.22 -0.71 -14.02
C ALA A 174 -14.19 0.43 -14.14
N GLN A 175 -13.00 0.28 -13.55
CA GLN A 175 -11.91 1.24 -13.69
C GLN A 175 -11.40 1.32 -15.14
N ASN A 176 -11.23 0.16 -15.79
CA ASN A 176 -10.81 0.07 -17.18
C ASN A 176 -11.84 0.69 -18.11
N ALA A 177 -13.14 0.44 -17.91
CA ALA A 177 -14.22 1.06 -18.67
C ALA A 177 -14.19 2.60 -18.53
N LYS A 178 -14.04 3.12 -17.30
CA LYS A 178 -13.89 4.56 -17.05
C LYS A 178 -12.64 5.14 -17.74
N LYS A 179 -11.52 4.40 -17.76
CA LYS A 179 -10.29 4.81 -18.45
C LYS A 179 -10.49 4.84 -19.98
N ARG A 180 -11.12 3.81 -20.55
CA ARG A 180 -11.46 3.75 -21.98
C ARG A 180 -12.39 4.89 -22.39
N HIS A 181 -13.44 5.15 -21.62
CA HIS A 181 -14.37 6.25 -21.85
C HIS A 181 -13.65 7.62 -21.84
N ARG A 182 -12.81 7.87 -20.82
CA ARG A 182 -12.00 9.10 -20.74
C ARG A 182 -11.03 9.24 -21.91
N SER A 183 -10.36 8.15 -22.32
CA SER A 183 -9.46 8.14 -23.47
C SER A 183 -10.20 8.50 -24.77
N ARG A 184 -11.37 7.90 -24.99
CA ARG A 184 -12.23 8.19 -26.15
C ARG A 184 -12.64 9.66 -26.20
N LEU A 185 -13.14 10.22 -25.10
CA LEU A 185 -13.49 11.64 -25.04
C LEU A 185 -12.28 12.55 -25.30
N LYS A 186 -11.09 12.19 -24.81
CA LYS A 186 -9.86 12.94 -25.08
C LYS A 186 -9.48 12.89 -26.58
N GLN A 187 -9.62 11.74 -27.22
CA GLN A 187 -9.39 11.58 -28.66
C GLN A 187 -10.40 12.38 -29.48
N GLU A 188 -11.69 12.33 -29.13
CA GLU A 188 -12.74 13.12 -29.79
C GLU A 188 -12.46 14.63 -29.65
N ARG A 189 -12.14 15.10 -28.44
CA ARG A 189 -11.74 16.51 -28.22
C ARG A 189 -10.51 16.90 -29.02
N ARG A 190 -9.51 16.01 -29.12
CA ARG A 190 -8.30 16.27 -29.92
C ARG A 190 -8.62 16.35 -31.41
N ARG A 191 -9.46 15.45 -31.94
CA ARG A 191 -9.91 15.51 -33.34
C ARG A 191 -10.66 16.80 -33.64
N VAL A 192 -11.58 17.20 -32.76
CA VAL A 192 -12.29 18.49 -32.90
C VAL A 192 -11.31 19.66 -32.83
N GLY A 193 -10.33 19.63 -31.92
CA GLY A 193 -9.27 20.64 -31.86
C GLY A 193 -8.38 20.69 -33.10
N GLU A 194 -8.04 19.53 -33.68
CA GLU A 194 -7.30 19.40 -34.95
C GLU A 194 -8.13 19.93 -36.14
N GLN A 195 -9.44 19.70 -36.16
CA GLN A 195 -10.35 20.26 -37.17
C GLN A 195 -10.47 21.79 -37.05
N VAL A 196 -10.67 22.31 -35.83
CA VAL A 196 -10.76 23.76 -35.59
C VAL A 196 -9.43 24.45 -35.92
N THR A 197 -8.28 23.84 -35.60
CA THR A 197 -6.98 24.39 -36.00
C THR A 197 -6.76 24.31 -37.51
N ALA A 198 -7.19 23.24 -38.19
CA ALA A 198 -7.15 23.16 -39.64
C ALA A 198 -8.05 24.21 -40.33
N GLU A 199 -9.22 24.51 -39.77
CA GLU A 199 -10.13 25.55 -40.27
C GLU A 199 -9.61 26.98 -40.02
N LEU A 200 -8.95 27.21 -38.88
CA LEU A 200 -8.35 28.50 -38.53
C LEU A 200 -7.00 28.75 -39.22
N THR A 201 -6.41 27.75 -39.87
CA THR A 201 -5.19 27.88 -40.67
C THR A 201 -5.57 27.82 -42.16
N PRO A 202 -6.07 28.90 -42.78
CA PRO A 202 -6.29 28.90 -44.22
C PRO A 202 -4.94 28.74 -44.91
N HIS A 203 -4.89 27.76 -45.82
CA HIS A 203 -3.83 27.48 -46.79
C HIS A 203 -2.73 28.56 -46.83
N ALA A 204 -1.63 28.34 -46.10
CA ALA A 204 -0.40 29.06 -46.42
C ALA A 204 -0.08 28.71 -47.88
N PRO A 205 0.05 29.68 -48.79
CA PRO A 205 0.42 29.36 -50.15
C PRO A 205 1.76 28.65 -50.08
N ILE A 206 1.87 27.54 -50.81
CA ILE A 206 3.15 26.87 -51.05
C ILE A 206 4.06 27.94 -51.65
N SER A 207 4.94 28.50 -50.81
CA SER A 207 6.06 29.30 -51.30
C SER A 207 7.02 28.30 -51.94
N GLU A 208 7.21 28.43 -53.25
CA GLU A 208 8.19 27.67 -54.04
C GLU A 208 9.66 27.94 -53.64
N ASP A 209 9.92 28.67 -52.56
CA ASP A 209 11.28 28.99 -52.10
C ASP A 209 11.62 28.21 -50.82
N ALA A 210 11.71 26.89 -50.96
CA ALA A 210 12.34 26.06 -49.94
C ALA A 210 13.87 26.17 -50.11
N PRO A 211 14.64 26.66 -49.11
CA PRO A 211 16.09 26.51 -49.16
C PRO A 211 16.43 25.01 -49.23
N PRO A 212 17.43 24.61 -50.03
CA PRO A 212 17.70 23.21 -50.31
C PRO A 212 17.89 22.44 -49.00
N ALA A 213 17.31 21.23 -48.95
CA ALA A 213 17.34 20.37 -47.78
C ALA A 213 18.76 20.23 -47.20
N PRO A 214 18.93 20.24 -45.87
CA PRO A 214 20.22 19.98 -45.26
C PRO A 214 20.70 18.60 -45.71
N GLN A 215 21.88 18.59 -46.36
CA GLN A 215 22.52 17.37 -46.82
C GLN A 215 22.67 16.41 -45.64
N ALA A 216 22.37 15.13 -45.87
CA ALA A 216 22.51 14.07 -44.88
C ALA A 216 23.91 14.12 -44.23
N PRO A 217 24.04 13.91 -42.91
CA PRO A 217 25.34 13.90 -42.28
C PRO A 217 26.20 12.83 -42.94
N VAL A 218 27.35 13.26 -43.45
CA VAL A 218 28.40 12.38 -43.96
C VAL A 218 28.70 11.34 -42.87
N ARG A 219 28.42 10.06 -43.15
CA ARG A 219 28.85 8.95 -42.29
C ARG A 219 30.37 9.03 -42.15
N ARG A 220 30.85 9.40 -40.98
CA ARG A 220 32.29 9.40 -40.63
C ARG A 220 32.78 8.04 -40.13
N ASP A 221 32.12 6.97 -40.54
CA ASP A 221 32.55 5.60 -40.24
C ASP A 221 33.06 4.95 -41.53
N ILE A 222 34.17 5.49 -42.03
CA ILE A 222 35.06 4.74 -42.92
C ILE A 222 36.37 4.65 -42.13
N PHE A 223 36.55 3.51 -41.48
CA PHE A 223 37.83 3.09 -40.95
C PHE A 223 38.83 3.04 -42.12
N TYR A 224 40.00 3.63 -41.92
CA TYR A 224 41.17 3.34 -42.74
C TYR A 224 41.55 1.88 -42.50
N GLU A 225 41.36 1.02 -43.51
CA GLU A 225 42.29 -0.08 -43.73
C GLU A 225 43.55 0.55 -44.31
N ILE A 226 44.64 0.52 -43.54
CA ILE A 226 45.99 0.68 -44.08
C ILE A 226 46.55 -0.72 -44.16
N ASP A 227 46.73 -1.20 -45.39
CA ASP A 227 47.62 -2.29 -45.70
C ASP A 227 49.08 -1.86 -45.48
N GLU A 228 49.88 -2.86 -45.06
CA GLU A 228 51.33 -2.92 -44.79
C GLU A 228 51.80 -2.78 -43.34
#